data_AF-A0A419SIR7-F1
#
_entry.id   AF-A0A419SIR7-F1
#
_cell.length_a   1.000
_cell.length_b   1.000
_cell.length_c   1.000
_cell.angle_alpha   90.00
_cell.angle_beta   90.00
_cell.angle_gamma   90.00
#
_symmetry.space_group_name_H-M   'P 1'
#
loop_
_entity.id
_entity.type
_entity.pdbx_description
1 polymer ?
#
loop_
_entity_poly.entity_id
_entity_poly.type
_entity_poly.pdbx_seq_one_letter_code
_entity_poly.pdbx_strand_id
1 'polypeptide(L)' 'MSGSEFREYMKKEANQILSKIKREKNPTKKHLLCENLLEIYEELDIEVASTHSLWAEIEMNYEDFKR' A
#
# COMPACT_ATOMS: atom_id res chain seq x y z
N MET A 1 -11.74 -13.73 -15.82
CA MET A 1 -11.15 -13.63 -14.47
C MET A 1 -12.27 -13.66 -13.47
N SER A 2 -12.29 -14.64 -12.58
CA SER A 2 -13.26 -14.74 -11.48
C SER A 2 -12.91 -13.75 -10.36
N GLY A 3 -13.85 -13.50 -9.43
CA GLY A 3 -13.59 -12.61 -8.29
C GLY A 3 -12.43 -13.09 -7.39
N SER A 4 -12.22 -14.40 -7.27
CA SER A 4 -11.09 -14.95 -6.51
C SER A 4 -9.75 -14.73 -7.22
N GLU A 5 -9.70 -14.92 -8.54
CA GLU A 5 -8.50 -14.67 -9.35
C GLU A 5 -8.09 -13.19 -9.31
N PHE A 6 -9.06 -12.28 -9.40
CA PHE A 6 -8.80 -10.84 -9.27
C PHE A 6 -8.22 -10.49 -7.89
N ARG A 7 -8.81 -11.03 -6.82
CA ARG A 7 -8.35 -10.77 -5.46
C ARG A 7 -6.93 -11.29 -5.23
N GLU A 8 -6.59 -12.46 -5.75
CA GLU A 8 -5.23 -13.01 -5.67
C GLU A 8 -4.21 -12.16 -6.43
N TYR A 9 -4.59 -11.70 -7.63
CA TYR A 9 -3.78 -10.77 -8.41
C TYR A 9 -3.48 -9.48 -7.64
N MET A 10 -4.52 -8.82 -7.10
CA MET A 10 -4.38 -7.58 -6.33
C MET A 10 -3.50 -7.76 -5.09
N LYS A 11 -3.64 -8.89 -4.37
CA LYS A 11 -2.75 -9.22 -3.24
C LYS A 11 -1.29 -9.36 -3.68
N LYS A 12 -1.04 -9.98 -4.84
CA LYS A 12 0.31 -10.13 -5.38
C LYS A 12 0.91 -8.77 -5.75
N GLU A 13 0.13 -7.89 -6.36
CA GLU A 13 0.56 -6.53 -6.69
C GLU A 13 0.85 -5.70 -5.43
N ALA A 14 -0.03 -5.75 -4.42
CA ALA A 14 0.19 -5.10 -3.12
C ALA A 14 1.53 -5.52 -2.49
N ASN A 15 1.83 -6.82 -2.47
CA ASN A 15 3.08 -7.36 -1.92
C ASN A 15 4.31 -6.88 -2.70
N GLN A 16 4.20 -6.76 -4.03
CA GLN A 16 5.29 -6.23 -4.86
C GLN A 16 5.54 -4.75 -4.57
N ILE A 17 4.47 -3.95 -4.45
CA ILE A 17 4.58 -2.52 -4.14
C ILE A 17 5.16 -2.32 -2.75
N LEU A 18 4.66 -3.05 -1.74
CA LEU A 18 5.19 -3.01 -0.38
C LEU A 18 6.70 -3.31 -0.35
N SER A 19 7.15 -4.32 -1.10
CA SER A 19 8.58 -4.63 -1.23
C SER A 19 9.40 -3.49 -1.87
N LYS A 20 8.81 -2.76 -2.83
CA LYS A 20 9.44 -1.57 -3.45
C LYS A 20 9.51 -0.41 -2.46
N ILE A 21 8.44 -0.12 -1.72
CA ILE A 21 8.40 0.96 -0.72
C ILE A 21 9.52 0.79 0.31
N LYS A 22 9.69 -0.43 0.85
CA LYS A 22 10.72 -0.75 1.85
C LYS A 22 12.16 -0.51 1.38
N ARG A 23 12.40 -0.49 0.05
CA ARG A 23 13.74 -0.32 -0.54
C ARG A 23 13.93 1.06 -1.17
N GLU A 24 12.85 1.82 -1.36
CA GLU A 24 12.89 3.13 -2.00
C GLU A 24 13.41 4.19 -1.01
N LYS A 25 14.42 4.94 -1.46
CA LYS A 25 15.07 5.99 -0.65
C LYS A 25 14.61 7.37 -1.03
N ASN A 26 14.06 7.55 -2.24
CA ASN A 26 13.51 8.82 -2.69
C ASN A 26 12.12 9.04 -2.06
N PRO A 27 11.92 10.08 -1.23
CA PRO A 27 10.66 10.30 -0.53
C PRO A 27 9.46 10.47 -1.48
N THR A 28 9.63 11.19 -2.60
CA THR A 28 8.55 11.40 -3.58
C THR A 28 8.13 10.09 -4.24
N LYS A 29 9.08 9.25 -4.64
CA LYS A 29 8.76 7.93 -5.22
C LYS A 29 8.12 7.01 -4.18
N LYS A 30 8.63 7.04 -2.94
CA LYS A 30 8.10 6.26 -1.83
C LYS A 30 6.64 6.65 -1.53
N HIS A 31 6.33 7.95 -1.55
CA HIS A 31 4.97 8.48 -1.44
C HIS A 31 4.04 7.94 -2.52
N LEU A 32 4.42 8.08 -3.81
CA LEU A 32 3.62 7.59 -4.94
C LEU A 32 3.37 6.08 -4.87
N LEU A 33 4.39 5.31 -4.48
CA LEU A 33 4.22 3.86 -4.28
C LEU A 33 3.24 3.55 -3.15
N CYS A 34 3.27 4.34 -2.06
CA CYS A 34 2.35 4.19 -0.95
C CYS A 34 0.91 4.56 -1.35
N GLU A 35 0.70 5.63 -2.12
CA GLU A 35 -0.63 5.96 -2.67
C GLU A 35 -1.20 4.79 -3.48
N ASN A 36 -0.41 4.23 -4.40
CA ASN A 36 -0.85 3.07 -5.18
C ASN A 36 -1.14 1.84 -4.31
N LEU A 37 -0.41 1.65 -3.21
CA LEU A 37 -0.68 0.56 -2.27
C LEU A 37 -2.02 0.74 -1.56
N LEU A 38 -2.33 1.98 -1.15
CA LEU A 38 -3.59 2.30 -0.48
C LEU A 38 -4.78 2.12 -1.41
N GLU A 39 -4.67 2.51 -2.68
CA GLU A 39 -5.71 2.24 -3.70
C GLU A 39 -5.99 0.74 -3.84
N ILE A 40 -4.95 -0.10 -3.89
CA ILE A 40 -5.12 -1.55 -3.96
C ILE A 40 -5.77 -2.10 -2.68
N TYR A 41 -5.44 -1.54 -1.51
CA TYR A 41 -6.07 -1.95 -0.25
C TYR A 41 -7.54 -1.54 -0.19
N GLU A 42 -7.92 -0.37 -0.69
CA GLU A 42 -9.31 0.06 -0.81
C GLU A 42 -10.10 -0.91 -1.71
N GLU A 43 -9.58 -1.26 -2.89
CA GLU A 43 -10.17 -2.25 -3.81
C GLU A 43 -10.28 -3.67 -3.21
N LEU A 44 -9.52 -3.95 -2.16
CA LEU A 44 -9.53 -5.22 -1.42
C LEU A 44 -10.37 -5.18 -0.14
N ASP A 45 -11.05 -4.07 0.15
CA ASP A 45 -11.75 -3.78 1.41
C ASP A 45 -10.83 -3.91 2.64
N ILE A 46 -9.57 -3.50 2.51
CA ILE A 46 -8.57 -3.50 3.58
C ILE A 46 -8.45 -2.08 4.14
N GLU A 47 -8.94 -1.88 5.37
CA GLU A 47 -8.85 -0.59 6.06
C GLU A 47 -7.46 -0.40 6.70
N VAL A 48 -6.76 0.66 6.29
CA VAL A 48 -5.46 1.04 6.86
C VAL A 48 -5.58 2.36 7.61
N ALA A 49 -6.01 2.27 8.86
CA ALA A 49 -6.11 3.42 9.77
C ALA A 49 -4.73 3.94 10.23
N SER A 50 -4.69 5.11 10.88
CA SER A 50 -3.46 5.73 11.38
C SER A 50 -2.65 4.86 12.35
N THR A 51 -3.33 3.99 13.12
CA THR A 51 -2.71 3.08 14.09
C THR A 51 -2.21 1.78 13.48
N HIS A 52 -2.38 1.59 12.17
CA HIS A 52 -2.00 0.35 11.50
C HIS A 52 -0.48 0.17 11.49
N SER A 53 0.01 -1.05 11.77
CA SER A 53 1.44 -1.34 11.90
C SER A 53 2.24 -1.13 10.61
N LEU A 54 1.56 -1.13 9.46
CA LEU A 54 2.14 -0.83 8.14
C LEU A 54 2.96 0.46 8.16
N TRP A 55 2.44 1.53 8.79
CA TRP A 55 3.08 2.85 8.79
C TRP A 55 4.47 2.83 9.42
N ALA A 56 4.60 2.10 10.53
CA ALA A 56 5.89 1.87 11.17
C ALA A 56 6.81 0.98 10.30
N GLU A 57 6.26 -0.06 9.67
CA GLU A 57 7.01 -0.99 8.81
C GLU A 57 7.60 -0.32 7.57
N ILE A 58 6.88 0.64 6.98
CA ILE A 58 7.34 1.38 5.81
C ILE A 58 7.97 2.72 6.15
N GLU A 59 8.08 3.08 7.43
CA GLU A 59 8.62 4.37 7.91
C GLU A 59 7.94 5.57 7.20
N MET A 60 6.61 5.63 7.28
CA MET A 60 5.79 6.71 6.71
C MET A 60 4.68 7.10 7.69
N ASN A 61 4.09 8.28 7.51
CA ASN A 61 3.01 8.77 8.35
C ASN A 61 1.69 8.79 7.59
N TYR A 62 0.65 8.22 8.18
CA TYR A 62 -0.71 8.26 7.63
C TYR A 62 -1.21 9.68 7.34
N GLU A 63 -0.83 10.66 8.18
CA GLU A 63 -1.27 12.05 8.03
C GLU A 63 -0.80 12.68 6.71
N ASP A 64 0.26 12.17 6.08
CA ASP A 64 0.75 12.63 4.78
C ASP A 64 -0.24 12.28 3.64
N PHE A 65 -1.15 11.33 3.88
CA PHE A 65 -2.08 10.77 2.89
C PHE A 65 -3.55 11.12 3.16
N LYS A 66 -3.83 11.88 4.22
CA LYS A 66 -5.17 12.40 4.47
C LYS A 66 -5.52 13.45 3.42
N ARG A 67 -6.57 13.19 2.63
CA ARG A 67 -7.18 14.17 1.72
C ARG A 67 -8.07 15.15 2.47
#